data_AF-A0A6J6HLU3-F1
#
_entry.id   AF-A0A6J6HLU3-F1
#
_cell.length_a   1.000
_cell.length_b   1.000
_cell.length_c   1.000
_cell.angle_alpha   90.00
_cell.angle_beta   90.00
_cell.angle_gamma   90.00
#
_symmetry.space_group_name_H-M   'P 1'
#
loop_
_entity.id
_entity.type
_entity.pdbx_description
1 polymer ?
#
loop_
_entity_poly.entity_id
_entity_poly.type
_entity_poly.pdbx_seq_one_letter_code
_entity_poly.pdbx_strand_id
1 'polypeptide(L)' 'MGSTPLLASAVMDAVKSGANAADAAALANEGTEAQSDINASSEYREHLARVLVRRSLEESGLS' A
#
# COMPACT_ATOMS: atom_id res chain seq x y z
N MET A 1 5.96 0.73 5.97
CA MET A 1 5.78 0.10 7.30
C MET A 1 7.12 -0.09 8.02
N GLY A 2 8.04 0.89 7.94
CA GLY A 2 9.25 0.91 8.75
C GLY A 2 9.03 1.74 10.03
N SER A 3 10.10 1.95 10.80
CA SER A 3 10.08 2.78 12.01
C SER A 3 9.76 4.26 11.76
N THR A 4 10.00 4.73 10.54
CA THR A 4 9.68 6.09 10.11
C THR A 4 8.51 6.06 9.12
N PRO A 5 7.44 6.85 9.34
CA PRO A 5 6.40 7.03 8.34
C PRO A 5 6.98 7.55 7.02
N LEU A 6 6.49 7.05 5.91
CA LEU A 6 6.90 7.47 4.58
C LEU A 6 5.67 7.68 3.69
N LEU A 7 5.86 8.49 2.65
CA LEU A 7 4.87 8.73 1.64
C LEU A 7 4.98 7.67 0.54
N ALA A 8 3.88 6.99 0.21
CA ALA A 8 3.83 5.95 -0.82
C ALA A 8 3.86 6.57 -2.24
N SER A 9 5.03 7.07 -2.65
CA SER A 9 5.23 7.77 -3.93
C SER A 9 4.80 6.93 -5.14
N ALA A 10 5.14 5.64 -5.15
CA ALA A 10 4.77 4.74 -6.24
C ALA A 10 3.25 4.62 -6.44
N VAL A 11 2.49 4.53 -5.34
CA VAL A 11 1.02 4.54 -5.38
C VAL A 11 0.51 5.85 -5.96
N MET A 12 1.01 7.00 -5.48
CA MET A 12 0.58 8.30 -5.97
C MET A 12 0.88 8.50 -7.46
N ASP A 13 2.06 8.05 -7.92
CA ASP A 13 2.46 8.20 -9.31
C ASP A 13 1.64 7.28 -10.22
N ALA A 14 1.30 6.07 -9.77
CA ALA A 14 0.36 5.19 -10.46
C ALA A 14 -1.04 5.83 -10.58
N VAL A 15 -1.57 6.39 -9.50
CA VAL A 15 -2.85 7.10 -9.51
C VAL A 15 -2.82 8.28 -10.49
N LYS A 16 -1.78 9.12 -10.44
CA LYS A 16 -1.61 10.24 -11.39
C LYS A 16 -1.50 9.79 -12.84
N SER A 17 -0.94 8.61 -13.07
CA SER A 17 -0.79 8.01 -14.40
C SER A 17 -2.07 7.32 -14.90
N GLY A 18 -3.15 7.33 -14.10
CA GLY A 18 -4.45 6.76 -14.48
C GLY A 18 -4.60 5.27 -14.20
N ALA A 19 -3.79 4.69 -13.31
CA ALA A 19 -4.00 3.32 -12.86
C ALA A 19 -5.31 3.18 -12.06
N ASN A 20 -5.94 2.01 -12.15
CA ASN A 20 -7.07 1.65 -11.28
C ASN A 20 -6.59 1.41 -9.84
N ALA A 21 -7.54 1.30 -8.90
CA ALA A 21 -7.22 1.11 -7.48
C ALA A 21 -6.42 -0.16 -7.18
N ALA A 22 -6.69 -1.25 -7.90
CA ALA A 22 -5.99 -2.52 -7.70
C ALA A 22 -4.52 -2.45 -8.12
N ASP A 23 -4.25 -1.88 -9.28
CA ASP A 23 -2.90 -1.74 -9.83
C ASP A 23 -2.07 -0.75 -9.00
N ALA A 24 -2.66 0.38 -8.60
CA ALA A 24 -2.01 1.34 -7.72
C ALA A 24 -1.70 0.74 -6.35
N ALA A 25 -2.64 -0.02 -5.77
CA ALA A 25 -2.45 -0.64 -4.46
C ALA A 25 -1.42 -1.77 -4.45
N ALA A 26 -1.12 -2.40 -5.59
CA ALA A 26 -0.06 -3.39 -5.69
C ALA A 26 1.32 -2.82 -5.29
N LEU A 27 1.51 -1.51 -5.49
CA LEU A 27 2.74 -0.76 -5.18
C LEU A 27 2.81 -0.28 -3.72
N ALA A 28 1.81 -0.60 -2.88
CA ALA A 28 1.71 -0.08 -1.50
C ALA A 28 2.91 -0.39 -0.60
N ASN A 29 3.68 -1.44 -0.92
CA ASN A 29 4.83 -1.86 -0.13
C ASN A 29 6.16 -1.31 -0.66
N GLU A 30 6.16 -0.57 -1.76
CA GLU A 30 7.38 -0.01 -2.33
C GLU A 30 8.04 0.98 -1.35
N GLY A 31 9.35 0.81 -1.13
CA GLY A 31 10.10 1.59 -0.16
C GLY A 31 9.77 1.26 1.30
N THR A 32 9.02 0.18 1.58
CA THR A 32 8.71 -0.26 2.94
C THR A 32 9.52 -1.48 3.34
N GLU A 33 9.86 -1.57 4.64
CA GLU A 33 10.47 -2.74 5.24
C GLU A 33 9.55 -3.27 6.34
N ALA A 34 8.61 -4.16 5.98
CA ALA A 34 7.71 -4.77 6.95
C ALA A 34 8.52 -5.69 7.89
N GLN A 35 8.46 -5.43 9.19
CA GLN A 35 9.09 -6.31 10.18
C GLN A 35 8.17 -7.51 10.47
N SER A 36 8.67 -8.53 11.17
CA SER A 36 7.91 -9.65 11.77
C SER A 36 8.00 -9.56 13.30
N ASP A 37 6.89 -9.80 14.03
CA ASP A 37 6.84 -9.73 15.50
C ASP A 37 5.73 -10.63 16.07
N ILE A 38 5.47 -10.55 17.38
CA ILE A 38 4.42 -11.35 18.04
C ILE A 38 3.00 -11.05 17.54
N ASN A 39 2.78 -9.91 16.87
CA ASN A 39 1.46 -9.47 16.44
C ASN A 39 1.13 -9.93 15.03
N ALA A 40 2.13 -9.99 14.14
CA ALA A 40 1.96 -10.50 12.77
C ALA A 40 3.31 -10.77 12.08
N SER A 41 3.24 -11.51 10.98
CA SER A 41 4.36 -11.65 10.06
C SER A 41 4.49 -10.45 9.11
N SER A 42 5.66 -10.31 8.50
CA SER A 42 5.96 -9.35 7.43
C SER A 42 5.01 -9.50 6.25
N GLU A 43 4.77 -10.75 5.82
CA GLU A 43 3.92 -11.07 4.66
C GLU A 43 2.47 -10.68 4.91
N TYR A 44 1.96 -10.90 6.13
CA TYR A 44 0.62 -10.47 6.50
C TYR A 44 0.49 -8.95 6.46
N ARG A 45 1.47 -8.23 7.03
CA ARG A 45 1.48 -6.76 7.02
C ARG A 45 1.54 -6.19 5.60
N GLU A 46 2.39 -6.76 4.75
CA GLU A 46 2.49 -6.42 3.34
C GLU A 46 1.19 -6.68 2.59
N HIS A 47 0.53 -7.80 2.87
CA HIS A 47 -0.76 -8.09 2.27
C HIS A 47 -1.83 -7.11 2.75
N LEU A 48 -1.87 -6.83 4.06
CA LEU A 48 -2.81 -5.90 4.65
C LEU A 48 -2.66 -4.48 4.08
N ALA A 49 -1.43 -4.00 3.89
CA ALA A 49 -1.16 -2.70 3.29
C ALA A 49 -1.77 -2.58 1.88
N ARG A 50 -1.60 -3.58 1.02
CA ARG A 50 -2.22 -3.61 -0.31
C ARG A 50 -3.75 -3.59 -0.23
N VAL A 51 -4.33 -4.35 0.69
CA VAL A 51 -5.80 -4.39 0.88
C VAL A 51 -6.34 -3.04 1.35
N LEU A 52 -5.70 -2.41 2.34
CA LEU A 52 -6.15 -1.13 2.90
C LEU A 52 -6.01 0.01 1.89
N VAL A 53 -4.90 0.06 1.15
CA VAL A 53 -4.71 1.08 0.10
C VAL A 53 -5.77 0.93 -0.99
N ARG A 54 -6.00 -0.29 -1.49
CA ARG A 54 -7.04 -0.53 -2.50
C ARG A 54 -8.40 -0.03 -2.04
N ARG A 55 -8.84 -0.46 -0.85
CA ARG A 55 -10.14 -0.04 -0.28
C ARG A 55 -10.25 1.47 -0.12
N SER A 56 -9.17 2.11 0.33
CA SER A 56 -9.17 3.57 0.51
C SER A 56 -9.28 4.31 -0.83
N LEU A 57 -8.63 3.80 -1.88
CA LEU A 57 -8.73 4.36 -3.23
C LEU A 57 -10.14 4.17 -3.82
N GLU A 58 -10.70 2.97 -3.68
CA GLU A 58 -12.08 2.65 -4.07
C GLU A 58 -13.09 3.57 -3.34
N GLU A 59 -12.94 3.74 -2.03
CA GLU A 59 -13.75 4.65 -1.21
C GLU A 59 -13.59 6.12 -1.63
N SER A 60 -12.44 6.48 -2.18
CA SER A 60 -12.16 7.83 -2.72
C SER A 60 -12.69 8.03 -4.15
N GLY A 61 -13.33 7.01 -4.74
CA GLY A 61 -13.92 7.06 -6.08
C GLY A 61 -13.00 6.64 -7.22
N LEU A 62 -11.83 6.05 -6.92
CA LEU A 62 -10.96 5.45 -7.92
C LEU A 62 -11.35 3.98 -8.11
N SER A 63 -11.99 3.66 -9.23
CA SER A 63 -12.40 2.30 -9.62
C SER A 63 -11.23 1.49 -10.18
#